data_AF-A0A0S8I8W3-F1
#
_entry.id   AF-A0A0S8I8W3-F1
#
_cell.length_a   1.000
_cell.length_b   1.000
_cell.length_c   1.000
_cell.angle_alpha   90.00
_cell.angle_beta   90.00
_cell.angle_gamma   90.00
#
_symmetry.space_group_name_H-M   'P 1'
#
loop_
_entity.id
_entity.type
_entity.pdbx_description
1 polymer ?
#
loop_
_entity_poly.entity_id
_entity_poly.type
_entity_poly.pdbx_seq_one_letter_code
_entity_poly.pdbx_strand_id
1 'polypeptide(L)'
;MKPPSSRRILSGSDEPIFNVLPERVLANLRTPTSENALLWNLIYPLAQPKISISKFLNLRPMWGTSSLPETVDDELTPYFWGYGIDGGRLLELDDVLQEIDGPGLKTEVDLFLLGERNLVLVEAKHAGGLGRCKRFAHHHCPEIYRDVEEVVGVCRYWEEDKASFASHLEFGPRPDPGEEIPPCHRHYQLARTLLVGYSLSIRFQLQYHLWLIIPGGRWRSFERDWLDFSDRVIDDELWRRLRVIAWEDVRELPGELKKWD
;
A
#
# COMPACT_ATOMS: atom_id res chain seq x y z
N MET A 1 -14.57 28.57 32.23
CA MET A 1 -13.33 27.89 31.80
C MET A 1 -13.57 27.30 30.42
N LYS A 2 -12.90 27.81 29.38
CA LYS A 2 -12.87 27.12 28.09
C LYS A 2 -12.07 25.82 28.28
N PRO A 3 -12.55 24.66 27.82
CA PRO A 3 -11.70 23.48 27.77
C PRO A 3 -10.47 23.81 26.90
N PRO A 4 -9.27 23.31 27.25
CA PRO A 4 -8.08 23.51 26.44
C PRO A 4 -8.38 23.05 25.00
N SER A 5 -8.14 23.91 24.02
CA SER A 5 -8.35 23.58 22.61
C SER A 5 -7.53 22.33 22.29
N SER A 6 -8.16 21.31 21.72
CA SER A 6 -7.46 20.17 21.14
C SER A 6 -6.37 20.72 20.22
N ARG A 7 -5.09 20.49 20.58
CA ARG A 7 -4.03 20.61 19.59
C ARG A 7 -4.48 19.73 18.43
N ARG A 8 -4.72 20.31 17.25
CA ARG A 8 -5.13 19.55 16.06
C ARG A 8 -4.07 18.46 15.85
N ILE A 9 -4.46 17.21 16.09
CA ILE A 9 -3.57 16.04 15.99
C ILE A 9 -3.31 15.71 14.52
N LEU A 10 -4.26 16.02 13.65
CA LEU A 10 -4.20 15.79 12.21
C LEU A 10 -4.19 17.13 11.48
N SER A 11 -3.23 17.30 10.58
CA SER A 11 -3.20 18.43 9.63
C SER A 11 -4.45 18.39 8.75
N GLY A 12 -5.08 19.54 8.46
CA GLY A 12 -6.28 19.57 7.60
C GLY A 12 -7.44 18.72 8.11
N SER A 13 -7.66 18.62 9.43
CA SER A 13 -8.74 17.81 10.01
C SER A 13 -10.16 18.19 9.56
N ASP A 14 -10.30 19.34 8.89
CA ASP A 14 -11.50 19.89 8.29
C ASP A 14 -11.67 19.53 6.79
N GLU A 15 -10.76 18.76 6.21
CA GLU A 15 -10.82 18.36 4.80
C GLU A 15 -12.01 17.42 4.52
N PRO A 16 -12.65 17.52 3.34
CA PRO A 16 -13.83 16.73 2.99
C PRO A 16 -13.64 15.21 3.07
N ILE A 17 -12.42 14.71 2.84
CA ILE A 17 -12.06 13.28 2.93
C ILE A 17 -12.52 12.64 4.25
N PHE A 18 -12.43 13.35 5.38
CA PHE A 18 -12.79 12.80 6.69
C PHE A 18 -14.29 12.46 6.82
N ASN A 19 -15.14 12.93 5.91
CA ASN A 19 -16.57 12.61 5.89
C ASN A 19 -16.89 11.30 5.15
N VAL A 20 -15.96 10.76 4.36
CA VAL A 20 -16.19 9.60 3.49
C VAL A 20 -15.34 8.38 3.84
N LEU A 21 -14.32 8.55 4.70
CA LEU A 21 -13.44 7.45 5.09
C LEU A 21 -14.20 6.36 5.86
N PRO A 22 -13.83 5.07 5.67
CA PRO A 22 -14.40 3.98 6.47
C PRO A 22 -14.20 4.19 7.98
N GLU A 23 -15.18 3.80 8.81
CA GLU A 23 -15.12 4.01 10.27
C GLU A 23 -13.86 3.40 10.91
N ARG A 24 -13.37 2.27 10.38
CA ARG A 24 -12.10 1.67 10.87
C ARG A 24 -10.90 2.58 10.66
N VAL A 25 -10.85 3.29 9.53
CA VAL A 25 -9.77 4.24 9.20
C VAL A 25 -9.89 5.46 10.10
N LEU A 26 -11.12 5.99 10.27
CA LEU A 26 -11.41 7.10 11.18
C LEU A 26 -11.05 6.77 12.63
N ALA A 27 -11.37 5.56 13.10
CA ALA A 27 -11.02 5.10 14.44
C ALA A 27 -9.50 5.06 14.66
N ASN A 28 -8.73 4.58 13.68
CA ASN A 28 -7.27 4.62 13.73
C ASN A 28 -6.75 6.07 13.75
N LEU A 29 -7.28 6.94 12.90
CA LEU A 29 -6.88 8.35 12.79
C LEU A 29 -7.09 9.15 14.09
N ARG A 30 -8.08 8.78 14.92
CA ARG A 30 -8.30 9.39 16.23
C ARG A 30 -7.16 9.10 17.22
N THR A 31 -6.31 8.10 16.96
CA THR A 31 -5.13 7.77 17.77
C THR A 31 -3.88 8.41 17.14
N PRO A 32 -3.24 9.41 17.78
CA PRO A 32 -2.11 10.16 17.19
C PRO A 32 -0.92 9.30 16.75
N THR A 33 -0.72 8.17 17.42
CA THR A 33 0.41 7.26 17.19
C THR A 33 0.05 6.08 16.28
N SER A 34 -1.15 6.06 15.69
CA SER A 34 -1.53 5.03 14.72
C SER A 34 -0.79 5.22 13.39
N GLU A 35 -0.60 4.13 12.65
CA GLU A 35 0.02 4.16 11.32
C GLU A 35 -0.72 5.13 10.38
N ASN A 36 -2.05 5.15 10.43
CA ASN A 36 -2.86 6.04 9.61
C ASN A 36 -2.66 7.52 9.96
N ALA A 37 -2.66 7.88 11.25
CA ALA A 37 -2.45 9.26 11.69
C ALA A 37 -1.05 9.76 11.36
N LEU A 38 -0.05 8.89 11.55
CA LEU A 38 1.33 9.20 11.25
C LEU A 38 1.51 9.38 9.73
N LEU A 39 0.95 8.50 8.89
CA LEU A 39 1.09 8.58 7.43
C LEU A 39 0.41 9.84 6.90
N TRP A 40 -0.80 10.13 7.37
CA TRP A 40 -1.53 11.33 7.02
C TRP A 40 -0.69 12.58 7.33
N ASN A 41 -0.19 12.71 8.56
CA ASN A 41 0.62 13.86 8.96
C ASN A 41 1.98 13.94 8.26
N LEU A 42 2.51 12.82 7.78
CA LEU A 42 3.72 12.79 6.97
C LEU A 42 3.46 13.33 5.57
N ILE A 43 2.43 12.84 4.88
CA ILE A 43 2.26 13.08 3.43
C ILE A 43 1.34 14.26 3.14
N TYR A 44 0.26 14.45 3.90
CA TYR A 44 -0.73 15.49 3.61
C TYR A 44 -0.07 16.88 3.46
N PRO A 45 0.78 17.37 4.39
CA PRO A 45 1.41 18.70 4.25
C PRO A 45 2.37 18.83 3.07
N LEU A 46 2.90 17.71 2.57
CA LEU A 46 3.91 17.67 1.50
C LEU A 46 3.25 17.62 0.12
N ALA A 47 2.09 16.98 0.00
CA ALA A 47 1.48 16.60 -1.27
C ALA A 47 0.18 17.36 -1.60
N GLN A 48 0.01 18.60 -1.10
CA GLN A 48 -1.13 19.44 -1.45
C GLN A 48 -0.82 20.43 -2.59
N PRO A 49 -1.61 20.46 -3.68
CA PRO A 49 -2.56 19.42 -4.12
C PRO A 49 -1.86 18.24 -4.81
N LYS A 50 -0.58 18.41 -5.16
CA LYS A 50 0.24 17.43 -5.85
C LYS A 50 1.66 17.43 -5.30
N ILE A 51 2.39 16.38 -5.62
CA ILE A 51 3.82 16.25 -5.32
C ILE A 51 4.55 15.66 -6.52
N SER A 52 5.60 16.34 -6.96
CA SER A 52 6.54 15.81 -7.96
C SER A 52 7.11 14.45 -7.52
N ILE A 53 7.02 13.45 -8.39
CA ILE A 53 7.64 12.14 -8.17
C ILE A 53 9.16 12.25 -7.99
N SER A 54 9.80 13.23 -8.66
CA SER A 54 11.25 13.43 -8.55
C SER A 54 11.67 13.74 -7.11
N LYS A 55 10.84 14.42 -6.32
CA LYS A 55 11.10 14.68 -4.89
C LYS A 55 11.32 13.37 -4.13
N PHE A 56 10.49 12.35 -4.38
CA PHE A 56 10.64 11.04 -3.76
C PHE A 56 11.77 10.21 -4.39
N LEU A 57 11.95 10.27 -5.71
CA LEU A 57 13.02 9.52 -6.38
C LEU A 57 14.41 9.99 -5.96
N ASN A 58 14.57 11.28 -5.66
CA ASN A 58 15.82 11.86 -5.17
C ASN A 58 16.16 11.48 -3.72
N LEU A 59 15.22 10.93 -2.95
CA LEU A 59 15.54 10.36 -1.64
C LEU A 59 16.44 9.14 -1.84
N ARG A 60 17.45 8.99 -0.98
CA ARG A 60 18.25 7.77 -0.95
C ARG A 60 17.40 6.67 -0.32
N PRO A 61 16.99 5.62 -1.06
CA PRO A 61 16.20 4.57 -0.48
C PRO A 61 17.06 3.71 0.45
N MET A 62 16.42 3.10 1.46
CA MET A 62 17.06 2.06 2.27
C MET A 62 17.33 0.81 1.44
N TRP A 63 16.44 0.54 0.47
CA TRP A 63 16.59 -0.52 -0.52
C TRP A 63 15.86 -0.13 -1.82
N GLY A 64 16.40 -0.57 -2.96
CA GLY A 64 15.84 -0.35 -4.29
C GLY A 64 16.64 0.65 -5.10
N THR A 65 16.15 0.99 -6.28
CA THR A 65 16.89 1.83 -7.23
C THR A 65 16.91 3.29 -6.77
N SER A 66 18.11 3.89 -6.68
CA SER A 66 18.30 5.30 -6.31
C SER A 66 18.05 6.28 -7.45
N SER A 67 18.09 5.81 -8.70
CA SER A 67 17.82 6.62 -9.90
C SER A 67 17.11 5.77 -10.93
N LEU A 68 15.95 6.24 -11.40
CA LEU A 68 15.21 5.65 -12.52
C LEU A 68 15.28 6.66 -13.67
N PRO A 69 16.34 6.61 -14.52
CA PRO A 69 16.56 7.61 -15.57
C PRO A 69 15.38 7.74 -16.55
N GLU A 70 14.61 6.65 -16.72
CA GLU A 70 13.42 6.58 -17.56
C GLU A 70 12.18 7.25 -16.94
N THR A 71 12.17 7.51 -15.63
CA THR A 71 11.02 8.15 -14.98
C THR A 71 11.09 9.66 -15.19
N VAL A 72 10.28 10.14 -16.13
CA VAL A 72 10.04 11.57 -16.33
C VAL A 72 9.33 12.12 -15.10
N ASP A 73 9.71 13.33 -14.68
CA ASP A 73 9.04 14.01 -13.58
C ASP A 73 7.54 14.16 -13.87
N ASP A 74 6.73 13.97 -12.83
CA ASP A 74 5.29 13.82 -12.89
C ASP A 74 4.68 14.33 -11.59
N GLU A 75 3.60 15.09 -11.70
CA GLU A 75 2.93 15.71 -10.56
C GLU A 75 1.84 14.77 -10.03
N LEU A 76 2.15 14.11 -8.92
CA LEU A 76 1.30 13.06 -8.36
C LEU A 76 0.25 13.62 -7.41
N THR A 77 -1.00 13.24 -7.62
CA THR A 77 -2.14 13.58 -6.75
C THR A 77 -2.32 12.48 -5.70
N PRO A 78 -2.36 12.81 -4.39
CA PRO A 78 -2.49 11.81 -3.34
C PRO A 78 -3.95 11.34 -3.15
N TYR A 79 -4.13 10.02 -3.04
CA TYR A 79 -5.37 9.40 -2.58
C TYR A 79 -5.07 8.53 -1.35
N PHE A 80 -5.63 8.88 -0.19
CA PHE A 80 -5.44 8.16 1.07
C PHE A 80 -6.53 7.11 1.22
N TRP A 81 -6.14 5.84 1.38
CA TRP A 81 -7.08 4.72 1.40
C TRP A 81 -8.03 4.69 0.18
N GLY A 82 -7.56 5.25 -0.93
CA GLY A 82 -8.26 5.39 -2.20
C GLY A 82 -9.24 6.56 -2.29
N TYR A 83 -9.18 7.53 -1.37
CA TYR A 83 -9.97 8.76 -1.43
C TYR A 83 -9.07 9.99 -1.58
N GLY A 84 -9.46 10.91 -2.46
CA GLY A 84 -8.84 12.22 -2.60
C GLY A 84 -9.21 13.13 -1.43
N ILE A 85 -8.51 14.26 -1.30
CA ILE A 85 -8.73 15.25 -0.24
C ILE A 85 -10.16 15.84 -0.29
N ASP A 86 -10.70 15.97 -1.49
CA ASP A 86 -12.08 16.39 -1.77
C ASP A 86 -13.14 15.32 -1.41
N GLY A 87 -12.71 14.13 -0.97
CA GLY A 87 -13.58 12.99 -0.67
C GLY A 87 -13.97 12.17 -1.91
N GLY A 88 -13.46 12.52 -3.10
CA GLY A 88 -13.65 11.74 -4.31
C GLY A 88 -12.98 10.37 -4.22
N ARG A 89 -13.68 9.32 -4.67
CA ARG A 89 -13.08 7.98 -4.79
C ARG A 89 -12.13 7.93 -5.98
N LEU A 90 -10.99 7.26 -5.85
CA LEU A 90 -10.11 6.98 -6.98
C LEU A 90 -10.89 6.21 -8.06
N LEU A 91 -10.88 6.73 -9.29
CA LEU A 91 -11.57 6.14 -10.42
C LEU A 91 -11.12 4.69 -10.65
N GLU A 92 -12.02 3.81 -11.10
CA GLU A 92 -11.79 2.37 -11.34
C GLU A 92 -11.39 1.53 -10.12
N LEU A 93 -11.09 2.13 -8.96
CA LEU A 93 -10.55 1.40 -7.81
C LEU A 93 -11.51 0.33 -7.30
N ASP A 94 -12.81 0.63 -7.20
CA ASP A 94 -13.78 -0.32 -6.67
C ASP A 94 -14.01 -1.51 -7.61
N ASP A 95 -13.94 -1.29 -8.93
CA ASP A 95 -13.99 -2.36 -9.93
C ASP A 95 -12.74 -3.24 -9.86
N VAL A 96 -11.55 -2.64 -9.74
CA VAL A 96 -10.30 -3.39 -9.55
C VAL A 96 -10.33 -4.21 -8.26
N LEU A 97 -10.79 -3.62 -7.15
CA LEU A 97 -10.95 -4.33 -5.87
C LEU A 97 -12.01 -5.44 -5.98
N GLN A 98 -13.03 -5.29 -6.83
CA GLN A 98 -13.98 -6.36 -7.11
C GLN A 98 -13.37 -7.48 -7.94
N GLU A 99 -12.58 -7.17 -8.95
CA GLU A 99 -11.90 -8.17 -9.77
C GLU A 99 -10.87 -8.98 -8.96
N ILE A 100 -10.09 -8.30 -8.11
CA ILE A 100 -9.00 -8.93 -7.36
C ILE A 100 -9.54 -9.61 -6.11
N ASP A 101 -10.27 -8.89 -5.26
CA ASP A 101 -10.66 -9.41 -3.94
C ASP A 101 -12.02 -10.10 -3.94
N GLY A 102 -12.82 -9.93 -5.00
CA GLY A 102 -14.16 -10.50 -5.11
C GLY A 102 -15.07 -10.06 -3.95
N PRO A 103 -15.95 -10.93 -3.42
CA PRO A 103 -16.80 -10.61 -2.28
C PRO A 103 -16.05 -10.55 -0.94
N GLY A 104 -14.74 -10.84 -0.92
CA GLY A 104 -13.94 -10.86 0.29
C GLY A 104 -13.63 -9.46 0.85
N LEU A 105 -12.86 -9.43 1.94
CA LEU A 105 -12.33 -8.18 2.50
C LEU A 105 -11.49 -7.48 1.43
N LYS A 106 -11.82 -6.24 1.10
CA LYS A 106 -11.09 -5.45 0.09
C LYS A 106 -9.69 -5.06 0.54
N THR A 107 -8.78 -4.98 -0.40
CA THR A 107 -7.41 -4.51 -0.19
C THR A 107 -7.47 -3.05 0.17
N GLU A 108 -6.93 -2.71 1.33
CA GLU A 108 -6.73 -1.32 1.74
C GLU A 108 -5.28 -0.98 1.49
N VAL A 109 -5.04 -0.19 0.44
CA VAL A 109 -3.74 0.40 0.17
C VAL A 109 -3.69 1.72 0.91
N ASP A 110 -2.60 1.98 1.65
CA ASP A 110 -2.52 3.13 2.54
C ASP A 110 -2.53 4.47 1.78
N LEU A 111 -1.76 4.54 0.69
CA LEU A 111 -1.65 5.73 -0.14
C LEU A 111 -1.43 5.35 -1.62
N PHE A 112 -2.16 6.04 -2.49
CA PHE A 112 -1.88 6.10 -3.92
C PHE A 112 -1.35 7.49 -4.25
N LEU A 113 -0.35 7.57 -5.11
CA LEU A 113 0.10 8.82 -5.74
C LEU A 113 -0.08 8.66 -7.25
N LEU A 114 -1.07 9.37 -7.80
CA LEU A 114 -1.50 9.23 -9.18
C LEU A 114 -1.04 10.44 -10.01
N GLY A 115 -0.18 10.20 -11.00
CA GLY A 115 0.23 11.20 -12.00
C GLY A 115 -0.34 10.90 -13.38
N GLU A 116 0.18 11.60 -14.38
CA GLU A 116 -0.18 11.39 -15.80
C GLU A 116 0.58 10.21 -16.42
N ARG A 117 1.71 9.82 -15.83
CA ARG A 117 2.58 8.76 -16.34
C ARG A 117 2.89 7.71 -15.29
N ASN A 118 2.79 8.05 -14.01
CA ASN A 118 3.19 7.19 -12.91
C ASN A 118 2.01 6.91 -11.97
N LEU A 119 1.98 5.69 -11.47
CA LEU A 119 1.14 5.28 -10.35
C LEU A 119 2.03 4.69 -9.26
N VAL A 120 2.07 5.33 -8.10
CA VAL A 120 2.77 4.81 -6.93
C VAL A 120 1.74 4.31 -5.93
N LEU A 121 1.82 3.03 -5.55
CA LEU A 121 1.13 2.51 -4.38
C LEU A 121 2.12 2.40 -3.24
N VAL A 122 1.69 2.83 -2.06
CA VAL A 122 2.49 2.82 -0.84
C VAL A 122 1.82 1.95 0.20
N GLU A 123 2.58 1.00 0.73
CA GLU A 123 2.30 0.36 2.01
C GLU A 123 3.13 1.09 3.08
N ALA A 124 2.48 1.60 4.13
CA ALA A 124 3.15 2.28 5.23
C ALA A 124 3.10 1.42 6.49
N LYS A 125 4.23 1.32 7.19
CA LYS A 125 4.29 0.65 8.51
C LYS A 125 5.08 1.49 9.47
N HIS A 126 4.63 1.57 10.72
CA HIS A 126 5.32 2.28 11.80
C HIS A 126 5.74 1.33 12.90
N ALA A 127 4.80 0.53 13.43
CA ALA A 127 5.04 -0.41 14.52
C ALA A 127 4.70 -1.87 14.14
N GLY A 128 3.76 -2.07 13.23
CA GLY A 128 3.39 -3.39 12.73
C GLY A 128 4.46 -4.01 11.81
N GLY A 129 4.26 -5.28 11.45
CA GLY A 129 4.94 -5.93 10.33
C GLY A 129 4.02 -5.98 9.10
N LEU A 130 4.50 -6.58 8.00
CA LEU A 130 3.70 -6.76 6.80
C LEU A 130 2.51 -7.69 7.04
N GLY A 131 1.38 -7.38 6.40
CA GLY A 131 0.12 -8.10 6.60
C GLY A 131 0.16 -9.53 6.06
N ARG A 132 -0.11 -10.50 6.93
CA ARG A 132 -0.15 -11.93 6.58
C ARG A 132 -1.57 -12.42 6.28
N CYS A 133 -1.68 -13.56 5.58
CA CYS A 133 -2.97 -14.16 5.30
C CYS A 133 -3.63 -14.66 6.60
N LYS A 134 -4.71 -13.99 7.04
CA LYS A 134 -5.47 -14.37 8.24
C LYS A 134 -6.09 -15.76 8.13
N ARG A 135 -6.53 -16.19 6.94
CA ARG A 135 -7.06 -17.55 6.75
C ARG A 135 -6.05 -18.60 7.17
N PHE A 136 -4.80 -18.48 6.72
CA PHE A 136 -3.74 -19.37 7.13
C PHE A 136 -3.46 -19.28 8.64
N ALA A 137 -3.36 -18.06 9.20
CA ALA A 137 -3.08 -17.87 10.62
C ALA A 137 -4.14 -18.46 11.57
N HIS A 138 -5.38 -18.63 11.09
CA HIS A 138 -6.47 -19.23 11.85
C HIS A 138 -6.79 -20.66 11.39
N HIS A 139 -5.89 -21.33 10.68
CA HIS A 139 -6.09 -22.70 10.17
C HIS A 139 -7.31 -22.88 9.23
N HIS A 140 -7.69 -21.82 8.50
CA HIS A 140 -8.80 -21.79 7.55
C HIS A 140 -8.33 -21.56 6.09
N CYS A 141 -7.04 -21.78 5.80
CA CYS A 141 -6.55 -21.77 4.42
C CYS A 141 -7.16 -22.96 3.65
N PRO A 142 -7.96 -22.74 2.58
CA PRO A 142 -8.61 -23.81 1.83
C PRO A 142 -7.64 -24.75 1.12
N GLU A 143 -6.42 -24.27 0.83
CA GLU A 143 -5.43 -25.08 0.11
C GLU A 143 -4.71 -26.07 1.03
N ILE A 144 -4.44 -25.66 2.27
CA ILE A 144 -3.64 -26.44 3.23
C ILE A 144 -4.53 -27.27 4.17
N TYR A 145 -5.69 -26.74 4.58
CA TYR A 145 -6.53 -27.30 5.65
C TYR A 145 -7.88 -27.80 5.10
N ARG A 146 -7.89 -28.88 4.32
CA ARG A 146 -9.11 -29.44 3.69
C ARG A 146 -10.08 -30.13 4.66
N ASP A 147 -9.61 -30.54 5.84
CA ASP A 147 -10.42 -31.30 6.82
C ASP A 147 -11.28 -30.41 7.73
N VAL A 148 -11.32 -29.10 7.48
CA VAL A 148 -12.19 -28.17 8.22
C VAL A 148 -13.51 -28.08 7.47
N GLU A 149 -14.56 -28.72 7.99
CA GLU A 149 -15.92 -28.82 7.39
C GLU A 149 -16.52 -27.46 6.97
N GLU A 150 -16.01 -26.34 7.50
CA GLU A 150 -16.45 -24.97 7.21
C GLU A 150 -15.78 -24.29 6.01
N VAL A 151 -14.69 -24.86 5.46
CA VAL A 151 -13.92 -24.19 4.40
C VAL A 151 -14.44 -24.58 3.02
N VAL A 152 -15.49 -23.88 2.58
CA VAL A 152 -16.06 -24.07 1.23
C VAL A 152 -15.27 -23.25 0.20
N GLY A 153 -14.64 -23.97 -0.74
CA GLY A 153 -14.11 -23.41 -1.98
C GLY A 153 -12.60 -23.18 -2.00
N VAL A 154 -12.10 -22.82 -3.18
CA VAL A 154 -10.68 -22.60 -3.45
C VAL A 154 -10.26 -21.17 -3.13
N CYS A 155 -8.97 -20.97 -2.86
CA CYS A 155 -8.40 -19.64 -2.69
C CYS A 155 -8.41 -18.91 -4.03
N ARG A 156 -9.20 -17.82 -4.10
CA ARG A 156 -9.24 -16.91 -5.25
C ARG A 156 -7.86 -16.56 -5.83
N TYR A 157 -6.88 -16.28 -4.97
CA TYR A 157 -5.52 -15.89 -5.40
C TYR A 157 -4.67 -17.02 -5.99
N TRP A 158 -5.19 -18.25 -6.05
CA TRP A 158 -4.59 -19.40 -6.74
C TRP A 158 -5.42 -19.89 -7.92
N GLU A 159 -6.71 -19.53 -8.00
CA GLU A 159 -7.65 -20.05 -9.00
C GLU A 159 -7.99 -19.04 -10.10
N GLU A 160 -8.21 -17.78 -9.72
CA GLU A 160 -8.88 -16.82 -10.59
C GLU A 160 -7.85 -15.98 -11.33
N ASP A 161 -7.81 -16.07 -12.66
CA ASP A 161 -6.76 -15.49 -13.52
C ASP A 161 -6.36 -14.06 -13.12
N LYS A 162 -7.35 -13.14 -13.03
CA LYS A 162 -7.10 -11.73 -12.68
C LYS A 162 -6.63 -11.50 -11.23
N ALA A 163 -6.94 -12.43 -10.33
CA ALA A 163 -6.57 -12.35 -8.92
C ALA A 163 -5.40 -13.27 -8.56
N SER A 164 -4.91 -14.08 -9.50
CA SER A 164 -3.92 -15.09 -9.26
C SER A 164 -2.58 -14.44 -8.93
N PHE A 165 -1.98 -14.80 -7.80
CA PHE A 165 -0.65 -14.30 -7.47
C PHE A 165 0.40 -14.73 -8.50
N ALA A 166 0.24 -15.92 -9.09
CA ALA A 166 1.17 -16.46 -10.07
C ALA A 166 1.29 -15.62 -11.35
N SER A 167 0.36 -14.69 -11.60
CA SER A 167 0.43 -13.76 -12.73
C SER A 167 1.60 -12.77 -12.65
N HIS A 168 2.04 -12.43 -11.43
CA HIS A 168 3.09 -11.43 -11.19
C HIS A 168 4.13 -11.85 -10.15
N LEU A 169 3.90 -12.95 -9.44
CA LEU A 169 4.73 -13.40 -8.32
C LEU A 169 5.07 -14.89 -8.42
N GLU A 170 6.35 -15.21 -8.23
CA GLU A 170 6.85 -16.58 -8.09
C GLU A 170 6.64 -17.10 -6.66
N PHE A 171 5.40 -17.51 -6.34
CA PHE A 171 5.11 -18.24 -5.10
C PHE A 171 5.30 -19.75 -5.20
N GLY A 172 5.73 -20.24 -6.36
CA GLY A 172 5.80 -21.67 -6.65
C GLY A 172 4.43 -22.24 -7.03
N PRO A 173 4.29 -23.58 -7.06
CA PRO A 173 3.02 -24.22 -7.34
C PRO A 173 1.99 -23.89 -6.25
N ARG A 174 0.71 -24.06 -6.62
CA ARG A 174 -0.39 -24.05 -5.66
C ARG A 174 -0.11 -25.11 -4.58
N PRO A 175 -0.20 -24.76 -3.29
CA PRO A 175 0.15 -25.70 -2.25
C PRO A 175 -0.93 -26.78 -2.08
N ASP A 176 -0.48 -27.98 -1.74
CA ASP A 176 -1.32 -29.12 -1.44
C ASP A 176 -1.59 -29.28 0.07
N PRO A 177 -2.64 -30.03 0.46
CA PRO A 177 -2.95 -30.26 1.87
C PRO A 177 -1.80 -30.95 2.60
N GLY A 178 -1.47 -30.42 3.79
CA GLY A 178 -0.38 -30.96 4.61
C GLY A 178 1.03 -30.54 4.19
N GLU A 179 1.18 -29.74 3.13
CA GLU A 179 2.47 -29.14 2.76
C GLU A 179 2.92 -28.02 3.73
N GLU A 180 4.15 -27.57 3.54
CA GLU A 180 4.71 -26.44 4.28
C GLU A 180 3.95 -25.12 4.03
N ILE A 181 4.19 -24.14 4.90
CA ILE A 181 3.54 -22.83 4.82
C ILE A 181 3.89 -22.16 3.48
N PRO A 182 2.90 -21.85 2.62
CA PRO A 182 3.19 -21.26 1.33
C PRO A 182 3.66 -19.80 1.49
N PRO A 183 4.59 -19.32 0.64
CA PRO A 183 5.09 -17.94 0.71
C PRO A 183 3.98 -16.87 0.66
N CYS A 184 2.88 -17.16 -0.05
CA CYS A 184 1.73 -16.28 -0.14
C CYS A 184 1.09 -15.95 1.22
N HIS A 185 1.27 -16.78 2.27
CA HIS A 185 0.83 -16.44 3.63
C HIS A 185 1.58 -15.22 4.16
N ARG A 186 2.91 -15.21 3.99
CA ARG A 186 3.82 -14.20 4.53
C ARG A 186 3.65 -12.86 3.82
N HIS A 187 3.46 -12.92 2.50
CA HIS A 187 3.43 -11.76 1.60
C HIS A 187 2.03 -11.30 1.20
N TYR A 188 1.00 -11.83 1.85
CA TYR A 188 -0.40 -11.69 1.44
C TYR A 188 -0.83 -10.24 1.15
N GLN A 189 -0.56 -9.31 2.06
CA GLN A 189 -0.96 -7.91 1.87
C GLN A 189 -0.21 -7.24 0.73
N LEU A 190 1.12 -7.40 0.67
CA LEU A 190 1.94 -6.83 -0.41
C LEU A 190 1.56 -7.41 -1.78
N ALA A 191 1.30 -8.71 -1.85
CA ALA A 191 0.89 -9.37 -3.08
C ALA A 191 -0.44 -8.81 -3.60
N ARG A 192 -1.41 -8.57 -2.71
CA ARG A 192 -2.69 -7.94 -3.08
C ARG A 192 -2.53 -6.50 -3.50
N THR A 193 -1.73 -5.72 -2.78
CA THR A 193 -1.38 -4.34 -3.16
C THR A 193 -0.73 -4.30 -4.55
N LEU A 194 0.15 -5.27 -4.85
CA LEU A 194 0.79 -5.41 -6.16
C LEU A 194 -0.24 -5.67 -7.26
N LEU A 195 -1.16 -6.62 -7.07
CA LEU A 195 -2.21 -6.90 -8.05
C LEU A 195 -3.12 -5.68 -8.30
N VAL A 196 -3.46 -4.93 -7.24
CA VAL A 196 -4.28 -3.71 -7.35
C VAL A 196 -3.55 -2.66 -8.17
N GLY A 197 -2.28 -2.40 -7.84
CA GLY A 197 -1.45 -1.42 -8.56
C GLY A 197 -1.26 -1.79 -10.02
N TYR A 198 -0.95 -3.05 -10.31
CA TYR A 198 -0.78 -3.54 -11.67
C TYR A 198 -2.08 -3.44 -12.49
N SER A 199 -3.22 -3.80 -11.91
CA SER A 199 -4.52 -3.71 -12.59
C SER A 199 -4.89 -2.26 -12.92
N LEU A 200 -4.67 -1.34 -11.97
CA LEU A 200 -4.90 0.09 -12.21
C LEU A 200 -3.92 0.65 -13.24
N SER A 201 -2.64 0.24 -13.20
CA SER A 201 -1.64 0.73 -14.14
C SER A 201 -1.92 0.30 -15.57
N ILE A 202 -2.48 -0.89 -15.80
CA ILE A 202 -2.97 -1.28 -17.12
C ILE A 202 -4.13 -0.39 -17.57
N ARG A 203 -5.15 -0.20 -16.73
CA ARG A 203 -6.34 0.59 -17.07
C ARG A 203 -5.99 2.03 -17.42
N PHE A 204 -5.04 2.62 -16.69
CA PHE A 204 -4.60 3.99 -16.90
C PHE A 204 -3.35 4.13 -17.78
N GLN A 205 -2.78 3.02 -18.25
CA GLN A 205 -1.53 3.00 -19.04
C GLN A 205 -0.36 3.72 -18.36
N LEU A 206 -0.20 3.50 -17.06
CA LEU A 206 0.80 4.16 -16.21
C LEU A 206 1.98 3.23 -15.88
N GLN A 207 3.12 3.82 -15.55
CA GLN A 207 4.25 3.14 -14.94
C GLN A 207 3.96 2.88 -13.47
N TYR A 208 3.92 1.60 -13.09
CA TYR A 208 3.61 1.20 -11.73
C TYR A 208 4.85 1.15 -10.83
N HIS A 209 4.75 1.75 -9.65
CA HIS A 209 5.71 1.69 -8.56
C HIS A 209 5.04 1.16 -7.28
N LEU A 210 5.74 0.29 -6.54
CA LEU A 210 5.30 -0.18 -5.23
C LEU A 210 6.35 0.16 -4.19
N TRP A 211 6.00 1.05 -3.26
CA TRP A 211 6.92 1.51 -2.23
C TRP A 211 6.47 1.08 -0.83
N LEU A 212 7.47 0.84 0.02
CA LEU A 212 7.30 0.62 1.45
C LEU A 212 7.88 1.82 2.20
N ILE A 213 7.07 2.48 3.02
CA ILE A 213 7.51 3.59 3.87
C ILE A 213 7.53 3.13 5.33
N ILE A 214 8.73 3.06 5.93
CA ILE A 214 8.95 2.58 7.31
C ILE A 214 9.97 3.42 8.09
N PRO A 215 9.94 3.48 9.44
CA PRO A 215 10.99 4.14 10.20
C PRO A 215 12.35 3.53 9.89
N GLY A 216 13.36 4.35 9.63
CA GLY A 216 14.68 3.88 9.19
C GLY A 216 15.32 2.90 10.17
N GLY A 217 15.16 3.16 11.48
CA GLY A 217 15.64 2.28 12.55
C GLY A 217 14.99 0.88 12.56
N ARG A 218 13.91 0.65 11.79
CA ARG A 218 13.21 -0.64 11.72
C ARG A 218 13.53 -1.46 10.48
N TRP A 219 14.34 -0.96 9.54
CA TRP A 219 14.64 -1.66 8.28
C TRP A 219 15.00 -3.14 8.48
N ARG A 220 15.88 -3.44 9.44
CA ARG A 220 16.32 -4.82 9.74
C ARG A 220 15.17 -5.79 10.06
N SER A 221 14.05 -5.31 10.61
CA SER A 221 12.88 -6.15 10.90
C SER A 221 12.01 -6.46 9.67
N PHE A 222 12.19 -5.72 8.58
CA PHE A 222 11.48 -5.90 7.32
C PHE A 222 12.35 -6.49 6.23
N GLU A 223 13.66 -6.27 6.28
CA GLU A 223 14.63 -6.60 5.23
C GLU A 223 14.46 -8.02 4.67
N ARG A 224 14.40 -9.03 5.54
CA ARG A 224 14.23 -10.42 5.09
C ARG A 224 12.90 -10.67 4.38
N ASP A 225 11.80 -10.11 4.89
CA ASP A 225 10.47 -10.24 4.26
C ASP A 225 10.42 -9.49 2.93
N TRP A 226 11.00 -8.29 2.89
CA TRP A 226 11.02 -7.45 1.71
C TRP A 226 11.85 -8.06 0.58
N LEU A 227 13.08 -8.52 0.88
CA LEU A 227 13.94 -9.18 -0.12
C LEU A 227 13.29 -10.45 -0.67
N ASP A 228 12.72 -11.29 0.19
CA ASP A 228 11.99 -12.49 -0.23
C ASP A 228 10.74 -12.14 -1.05
N PHE A 229 10.08 -11.01 -0.81
CA PHE A 229 8.98 -10.54 -1.67
C PHE A 229 9.49 -10.01 -3.01
N SER A 230 10.51 -9.16 -3.01
CA SER A 230 11.04 -8.54 -4.23
C SER A 230 11.61 -9.58 -5.18
N ASP A 231 12.32 -10.59 -4.67
CA ASP A 231 12.93 -11.66 -5.49
C ASP A 231 11.88 -12.53 -6.18
N ARG A 232 10.61 -12.41 -5.80
CA ARG A 232 9.49 -13.15 -6.40
C ARG A 232 8.77 -12.35 -7.47
N VAL A 233 9.03 -11.05 -7.62
CA VAL A 233 8.38 -10.25 -8.66
C VAL A 233 8.94 -10.65 -10.02
N ILE A 234 8.05 -11.12 -10.90
CA ILE A 234 8.42 -11.67 -12.22
C ILE A 234 8.84 -10.56 -13.21
N ASP A 235 8.24 -9.38 -13.08
CA ASP A 235 8.46 -8.24 -13.97
C ASP A 235 9.70 -7.45 -13.54
N ASP A 236 10.78 -7.55 -14.32
CA ASP A 236 12.05 -6.83 -14.10
C ASP A 236 11.88 -5.30 -13.99
N GLU A 237 10.97 -4.73 -14.77
CA GLU A 237 10.72 -3.30 -14.79
C GLU A 237 9.99 -2.87 -13.51
N LEU A 238 8.98 -3.64 -13.07
CA LEU A 238 8.34 -3.42 -11.78
C LEU A 238 9.34 -3.61 -10.63
N TRP A 239 10.20 -4.63 -10.69
CA TRP A 239 11.23 -4.90 -9.69
C TRP A 239 12.13 -3.67 -9.47
N ARG A 240 12.57 -3.00 -10.55
CA ARG A 240 13.38 -1.78 -10.48
C ARG A 240 12.65 -0.61 -9.79
N ARG A 241 11.32 -0.61 -9.87
CA ARG A 241 10.43 0.42 -9.29
C ARG A 241 9.95 0.08 -7.87
N LEU A 242 10.41 -1.03 -7.30
CA LEU A 242 10.25 -1.33 -5.88
C LEU A 242 11.23 -0.51 -5.05
N ARG A 243 10.75 0.15 -3.99
CA ARG A 243 11.61 0.95 -3.10
C ARG A 243 11.18 0.85 -1.65
N VAL A 244 12.15 0.93 -0.75
CA VAL A 244 11.93 1.11 0.68
C VAL A 244 12.50 2.46 1.09
N ILE A 245 11.64 3.32 1.65
CA ILE A 245 11.97 4.71 1.97
C ILE A 245 11.77 4.94 3.47
N ALA A 246 12.69 5.66 4.09
CA ALA A 246 12.58 5.99 5.51
C ALA A 246 11.53 7.09 5.74
N TRP A 247 10.76 6.99 6.83
CA TRP A 247 9.83 8.05 7.24
C TRP A 247 10.56 9.38 7.48
N GLU A 248 11.76 9.28 8.04
CA GLU A 248 12.63 10.41 8.35
C GLU A 248 12.99 11.18 7.08
N ASP A 249 13.40 10.47 6.03
CA ASP A 249 13.76 11.08 4.75
C ASP A 249 12.55 11.76 4.08
N VAL A 250 11.37 11.14 4.13
CA VAL A 250 10.14 11.74 3.60
C VAL A 250 9.78 13.01 4.38
N ARG A 251 9.97 13.03 5.70
CA ARG A 251 9.66 14.19 6.55
C ARG A 251 10.54 15.39 6.23
N GLU A 252 11.76 15.16 5.78
CA GLU A 252 12.71 16.20 5.40
C GLU A 252 12.46 16.79 4.01
N LEU A 253 11.54 16.21 3.23
CA LEU A 253 11.15 16.79 1.95
C LEU A 253 10.57 18.19 2.14
N PRO A 254 10.96 19.16 1.29
CA PRO A 254 10.42 20.51 1.37
C PRO A 254 8.92 20.50 1.03
N GLY A 255 8.10 20.77 2.04
CA GLY A 255 6.66 20.95 1.89
C GLY A 255 6.33 22.32 1.29
N GLU A 256 5.38 22.37 0.37
CA GLU A 256 4.78 23.63 -0.07
C GLU A 256 3.66 24.02 0.89
N LEU A 257 4.02 24.37 2.13
CA LEU A 257 3.07 25.08 2.98
C LEU A 257 2.89 26.49 2.40
N LYS A 258 1.89 26.65 1.52
CA LYS A 258 1.27 27.97 1.30
C LYS A 258 0.90 28.49 2.68
N LYS A 259 1.49 29.62 3.06
CA LYS A 259 1.01 30.41 4.21
C LYS A 259 -0.47 30.69 3.93
N TRP A 260 -1.34 30.11 4.73
CA TRP A 260 -2.73 30.52 4.80
C TRP A 260 -2.71 31.77 5.69
N ASP A 261 -2.81 32.94 5.07
CA ASP A 261 -3.07 34.22 5.74
C ASP A 261 -4.52 34.26 6.26
#